data_AF-A0A929PCI1-F1
#
_entry.id   AF-A0A929PCI1-F1
#
_cell.length_a   1.000
_cell.length_b   1.000
_cell.length_c   1.000
_cell.angle_alpha   90.00
_cell.angle_beta   90.00
_cell.angle_gamma   90.00
#
_symmetry.space_group_name_H-M   'P 1'
#
loop_
_entity.id
_entity.type
_entity.pdbx_description
1 polymer ?
#
loop_
_entity_poly.entity_id
_entity_poly.type
_entity_poly.pdbx_seq_one_letter_code
_entity_poly.pdbx_strand_id
1 'polypeptide(L)'
;MKNIHCKYYRVFENSPAIQEISVIDLKPALKVRFNNGMPTKMAKGNNRIINKYSLLPLKDRFYEYTDKINAMEKAKKNALRYINALTTQITIGINSLKKYREEYYTELNLTLIDSNIRKLEREMNIK
;
A
#
# COMPACT_ATOMS: atom_id res chain seq x y z
N MET A 1 42.23 1.15 5.18
CA MET A 1 41.05 1.62 5.94
C MET A 1 39.94 0.59 5.80
N LYS A 2 39.45 0.03 6.91
CA LYS A 2 38.30 -0.89 6.91
C LYS A 2 37.11 -0.14 6.29
N ASN A 3 36.56 -0.63 5.18
CA ASN A 3 35.30 -0.12 4.64
C ASN A 3 34.22 -0.34 5.71
N ILE A 4 33.84 0.73 6.40
CA ILE A 4 32.69 0.71 7.30
C ILE A 4 31.49 0.58 6.37
N HIS A 5 30.95 -0.63 6.26
CA HIS A 5 29.70 -0.89 5.57
C HIS A 5 28.57 -0.25 6.38
N CYS A 6 28.40 1.06 6.28
CA CYS A 6 27.23 1.72 6.82
C CYS A 6 26.01 1.19 6.07
N LYS A 7 25.09 0.59 6.82
CA LYS A 7 23.79 0.12 6.34
C LYS A 7 22.75 1.12 6.81
N TYR A 8 21.82 1.43 5.94
CA TYR A 8 20.65 2.24 6.23
C TYR A 8 19.41 1.38 6.08
N TYR A 9 18.42 1.65 6.91
CA TYR A 9 17.16 0.92 6.93
C TYR A 9 16.04 1.89 6.60
N ARG A 10 15.27 1.57 5.56
CA ARG A 10 14.10 2.33 5.15
C ARG A 10 12.84 1.59 5.58
N VAL A 11 11.93 2.30 6.23
CA VAL A 11 10.65 1.80 6.72
C VAL A 11 9.54 2.59 6.06
N PHE A 12 8.64 1.91 5.37
CA PHE A 12 7.50 2.54 4.72
C PHE A 12 6.35 2.76 5.71
N GLU A 13 5.54 3.78 5.46
CA GLU A 13 4.48 4.19 6.39
C GLU A 13 3.38 3.12 6.59
N ASN A 14 3.08 2.35 5.54
CA ASN A 14 1.99 1.36 5.52
C ASN A 14 2.48 -0.08 5.29
N SER A 15 3.77 -0.34 5.42
CA SER A 15 4.34 -1.68 5.19
C SER A 15 5.20 -2.12 6.38
N PRO A 16 5.12 -3.39 6.79
CA PRO A 16 6.04 -3.97 7.77
C PRO A 16 7.43 -4.23 7.17
N ALA A 17 7.58 -4.15 5.85
CA ALA A 17 8.84 -4.44 5.18
C ALA A 17 9.88 -3.36 5.47
N ILE A 18 11.08 -3.81 5.81
CA ILE A 18 12.26 -2.96 6.00
C ILE A 18 13.17 -3.18 4.80
N GLN A 19 13.50 -2.12 4.11
CA GLN A 19 14.46 -2.16 3.02
C GLN A 19 15.85 -1.80 3.57
N GLU A 20 16.80 -2.72 3.43
CA GLU A 20 18.20 -2.46 3.75
C GLU A 20 18.89 -1.84 2.53
N ILE A 21 19.62 -0.75 2.75
CA ILE A 21 20.33 0.01 1.72
C ILE A 21 21.79 0.10 2.15
N SER A 22 22.71 -0.37 1.32
CA SER A 22 24.14 -0.23 1.59
C SER A 22 24.71 1.05 0.96
N VAL A 23 25.77 1.60 1.54
CA VAL A 23 26.52 2.71 0.91
C VAL A 23 27.13 2.32 -0.45
N ILE A 24 27.31 1.04 -0.72
CA ILE A 24 27.79 0.55 -2.03
C ILE A 24 26.69 0.72 -3.08
N ASP A 25 25.44 0.49 -2.69
CA ASP A 25 24.28 0.77 -3.53
C ASP A 25 24.12 2.27 -3.80
N LEU A 26 24.72 3.11 -2.93
CA LEU A 26 25.01 4.57 -2.94
C LEU A 26 25.85 5.12 -4.12
N LYS A 27 26.60 4.27 -4.83
CA LYS A 27 27.58 4.73 -5.80
C LYS A 27 26.98 4.89 -7.22
N PRO A 28 27.20 6.04 -7.89
CA PRO A 28 26.79 6.22 -9.28
C PRO A 28 27.47 5.16 -10.16
N ALA A 29 26.68 4.50 -11.02
CA ALA A 29 27.22 3.53 -11.95
C ALA A 29 27.85 4.25 -13.14
N LEU A 30 29.12 3.92 -13.44
CA LEU A 30 29.77 4.39 -14.66
C LEU A 30 29.17 3.66 -15.86
N LYS A 31 28.65 4.42 -16.83
CA LYS A 31 28.17 3.86 -18.09
C LYS A 31 29.37 3.42 -18.95
N VAL A 32 29.73 2.14 -18.87
CA VAL A 32 30.71 1.55 -19.80
C VAL A 32 30.02 1.34 -21.14
N ARG A 33 30.54 1.96 -22.21
CA ARG A 33 30.10 1.68 -23.58
C ARG A 33 30.89 0.47 -24.09
N PHE A 34 30.16 -0.51 -24.61
CA PHE A 34 30.73 -1.69 -25.26
C PHE A 34 30.47 -1.57 -26.77
N ASN A 35 31.53 -1.63 -27.57
CA ASN A 35 31.42 -1.82 -29.01
C ASN A 35 32.03 -3.19 -29.34
N ASN A 36 31.28 -4.03 -30.08
CA ASN A 36 31.72 -5.36 -30.50
C ASN A 36 32.25 -6.26 -29.36
N GLY A 37 31.61 -6.22 -28.19
CA GLY A 37 31.95 -7.06 -27.04
C GLY A 37 33.17 -6.62 -26.22
N MET A 38 33.86 -5.54 -26.60
CA MET A 38 35.00 -4.99 -25.87
C MET A 38 34.65 -3.64 -25.22
N PRO A 39 35.05 -3.39 -23.96
CA PRO A 39 34.87 -2.08 -23.33
C PRO A 39 35.76 -1.05 -24.03
N THR A 40 35.14 -0.13 -24.77
CA THR A 40 35.85 1.02 -25.35
C THR A 40 36.37 1.91 -24.21
N LYS A 41 37.65 2.32 -24.27
CA LYS A 41 38.28 3.25 -23.31
C LYS A 41 37.33 4.41 -23.03
N MET A 42 37.06 4.68 -21.75
CA MET A 42 36.16 5.74 -21.32
C MET A 42 36.51 7.04 -22.05
N ALA A 43 35.56 7.58 -22.81
CA ALA A 43 35.76 8.84 -23.52
C ALA A 43 36.06 9.93 -22.49
N LYS A 44 37.29 10.47 -22.50
CA LYS A 44 37.68 11.65 -21.72
C LYS A 44 36.72 12.77 -22.07
N GLY A 45 35.77 13.06 -21.19
CA GLY A 45 34.92 14.26 -21.27
C GLY A 45 33.41 14.04 -21.22
N ASN A 46 32.87 12.82 -21.36
CA ASN A 46 31.42 12.61 -21.34
C ASN A 46 31.01 11.44 -20.42
N ASN A 47 31.41 11.52 -19.15
CA ASN A 47 30.85 10.67 -18.09
C ASN A 47 29.42 11.13 -17.80
N ARG A 48 28.44 10.69 -18.62
CA ARG A 48 27.03 10.76 -18.23
C ARG A 48 26.86 9.82 -17.04
N ILE A 49 26.91 10.38 -15.84
CA ILE A 49 26.55 9.70 -14.60
C ILE A 49 25.11 9.24 -14.77
N ILE A 50 24.89 7.92 -14.83
CA ILE A 50 23.54 7.39 -14.72
C ILE A 50 23.27 7.33 -13.22
N ASN A 51 22.37 8.19 -12.74
CA ASN A 51 21.84 8.06 -11.39
C ASN A 51 21.10 6.73 -11.31
N LYS A 52 21.62 5.79 -10.54
CA LYS A 52 21.01 4.47 -10.28
C LYS A 52 19.76 4.58 -9.39
N TYR A 53 19.48 5.78 -8.89
CA TYR A 53 18.33 6.07 -8.04
C TYR A 53 17.22 6.69 -8.87
N SER A 54 16.12 5.95 -9.00
CA SER A 54 14.82 6.55 -9.28
C SER A 54 14.32 7.19 -8.00
N LEU A 55 13.88 8.46 -8.07
CA LEU A 55 13.07 9.05 -7.01
C LEU A 55 11.85 8.13 -6.83
N LEU A 56 11.66 7.61 -5.62
CA LEU A 56 10.47 6.84 -5.28
C LEU A 56 9.24 7.73 -5.57
N PRO A 57 8.13 7.15 -6.06
CA PRO A 57 6.91 7.91 -6.28
C PRO A 57 6.54 8.67 -5.00
N LEU A 58 6.10 9.93 -5.11
CA LEU A 58 5.71 10.78 -3.96
C LEU A 58 4.69 10.13 -3.01
N LYS A 59 4.03 9.06 -3.46
CA LYS A 59 3.01 8.32 -2.72
C LYS A 59 3.57 7.52 -1.54
N ASP A 60 4.84 7.13 -1.58
CA ASP A 60 5.44 6.25 -0.57
C ASP A 60 6.22 7.08 0.47
N ARG A 61 5.50 7.56 1.49
CA ARG A 61 6.16 8.15 2.67
C ARG A 61 6.98 7.08 3.38
N PHE A 62 8.28 7.36 3.56
CA PHE A 62 9.21 6.48 4.25
C PHE A 62 10.01 7.23 5.31
N TYR A 63 10.53 6.48 6.27
CA TYR A 63 11.46 6.94 7.30
C TYR A 63 12.78 6.19 7.15
N GLU A 64 13.89 6.89 7.36
CA GLU A 64 15.23 6.32 7.28
C GLU A 64 15.84 6.21 8.67
N TYR A 65 16.52 5.08 8.92
CA TYR A 65 17.14 4.75 10.19
C TYR A 65 18.56 4.23 9.95
N THR A 66 19.47 4.58 10.84
CA THR A 66 20.83 4.02 10.88
C THR A 66 20.88 2.72 11.68
N ASP A 67 20.03 2.61 12.71
CA ASP A 67 19.95 1.43 13.56
C ASP A 67 18.79 0.52 13.14
N LYS A 68 19.09 -0.78 13.03
CA LYS A 68 18.14 -1.82 12.66
C LYS A 68 17.04 -1.98 13.70
N ILE A 69 17.39 -1.87 14.99
CA ILE A 69 16.43 -2.09 16.07
C ILE A 69 15.34 -1.02 16.00
N ASN A 70 15.73 0.25 15.92
CA ASN A 70 14.81 1.38 15.78
C ASN A 70 13.94 1.27 14.50
N ALA A 71 14.54 0.81 13.40
CA ALA A 71 13.79 0.58 12.16
C ALA A 71 12.71 -0.50 12.35
N MET A 72 13.05 -1.61 13.01
CA MET A 72 12.12 -2.71 13.30
C MET A 72 10.99 -2.27 14.23
N GLU A 73 11.29 -1.53 15.29
CA GLU A 73 10.27 -1.01 16.20
C GLU A 73 9.29 -0.08 15.49
N LYS A 74 9.80 0.80 14.63
CA LYS A 74 8.96 1.68 13.81
C LYS A 74 8.09 0.87 12.85
N ALA A 75 8.66 -0.12 12.16
CA ALA A 75 7.92 -0.98 11.23
C ALA A 75 6.77 -1.68 11.96
N LYS A 76 7.03 -2.23 13.16
CA LYS A 76 6.01 -2.87 14.01
C LYS A 76 4.90 -1.89 14.39
N LYS A 77 5.26 -0.68 14.84
CA LYS A 77 4.29 0.35 15.22
C LYS A 77 3.43 0.79 14.03
N ASN A 78 4.04 0.99 12.87
CA ASN A 78 3.34 1.37 11.64
C ASN A 78 2.39 0.28 11.16
N ALA A 79 2.84 -0.98 11.16
CA ALA A 79 2.02 -2.13 10.81
C ALA A 79 0.80 -2.26 11.73
N LEU A 80 0.99 -2.13 13.06
CA LEU A 80 -0.11 -2.16 14.02
C LEU A 80 -1.11 -1.02 13.77
N ARG A 81 -0.62 0.19 13.53
CA ARG A 81 -1.47 1.35 13.19
C ARG A 81 -2.29 1.09 11.93
N TYR A 82 -1.67 0.51 10.90
CA TYR A 82 -2.34 0.21 9.64
C TYR A 82 -3.41 -0.88 9.80
N ILE A 83 -3.11 -1.95 10.55
CA ILE A 83 -4.09 -2.99 10.89
C ILE A 83 -5.29 -2.37 11.62
N ASN A 84 -5.06 -1.52 12.62
CA ASN A 84 -6.14 -0.86 13.35
C ASN A 84 -7.00 0.02 12.43
N ALA A 85 -6.38 0.73 11.49
CA ALA A 85 -7.09 1.55 10.51
C ALA A 85 -7.96 0.70 9.55
N LEU A 86 -7.48 -0.48 9.14
CA LEU A 86 -8.29 -1.41 8.35
C LEU A 86 -9.45 -1.98 9.16
N THR A 87 -9.20 -2.35 10.42
CA THR A 87 -10.25 -2.84 11.32
C THR A 87 -11.36 -1.80 11.49
N THR A 88 -11.02 -0.53 11.72
CA THR A 88 -12.04 0.52 11.86
C THR A 88 -12.84 0.73 10.58
N GLN A 89 -12.21 0.70 9.41
CA GLN A 89 -12.91 0.77 8.13
C GLN A 89 -13.88 -0.39 7.93
N ILE A 90 -13.46 -1.62 8.28
CA ILE A 90 -14.33 -2.80 8.23
C ILE A 90 -15.50 -2.65 9.20
N THR A 91 -15.26 -2.21 10.44
CA THR A 91 -16.33 -1.99 11.42
C THR A 91 -17.35 -0.97 10.94
N ILE A 92 -16.90 0.14 10.33
CA ILE A 92 -17.78 1.15 9.73
C ILE A 92 -18.61 0.51 8.62
N GLY A 93 -17.98 -0.22 7.69
CA GLY A 93 -18.68 -0.90 6.60
C GLY A 93 -19.74 -1.90 7.08
N ILE A 94 -19.42 -2.72 8.10
CA ILE A 94 -20.37 -3.65 8.72
C ILE A 94 -21.55 -2.89 9.32
N ASN A 95 -21.30 -1.79 10.02
CA ASN A 95 -22.36 -1.00 10.63
C ASN A 95 -23.26 -0.34 9.57
N SER A 96 -22.69 0.16 8.47
CA SER A 96 -23.45 0.67 7.33
C SER A 96 -24.36 -0.40 6.72
N LEU A 97 -23.86 -1.64 6.56
CA LEU A 97 -24.67 -2.76 6.06
C LEU A 97 -25.80 -3.16 7.03
N LYS A 98 -25.53 -3.17 8.34
CA LYS A 98 -26.56 -3.42 9.35
C LYS A 98 -27.65 -2.36 9.31
N LYS A 99 -27.25 -1.08 9.23
CA LYS A 99 -28.17 0.04 9.13
C LYS A 99 -29.03 -0.06 7.86
N TYR A 100 -28.41 -0.32 6.71
CA TYR A 100 -29.14 -0.57 5.47
C TYR A 100 -30.14 -1.72 5.65
N ARG A 101 -29.73 -2.84 6.24
CA ARG A 101 -30.64 -3.95 6.50
C ARG A 101 -31.83 -3.51 7.34
N GLU A 102 -31.61 -2.82 8.45
CA GLU A 102 -32.67 -2.36 9.36
C GLU A 102 -33.64 -1.37 8.69
N GLU A 103 -33.13 -0.42 7.91
CA GLU A 103 -33.93 0.58 7.21
C GLU A 103 -34.86 -0.04 6.17
N TYR A 104 -34.37 -1.01 5.39
CA TYR A 104 -35.13 -1.58 4.27
C TYR A 104 -35.87 -2.89 4.61
N TYR A 105 -35.62 -3.54 5.76
CA TYR A 105 -36.34 -4.77 6.13
C TYR A 105 -37.82 -4.52 6.39
N THR A 106 -38.15 -3.39 7.00
CA THR A 106 -39.52 -2.98 7.30
C THR A 106 -40.29 -2.68 6.02
N GLU A 107 -39.67 -1.93 5.11
CA GLU A 107 -40.25 -1.62 3.79
C GLU A 107 -40.48 -2.89 2.96
N LEU A 108 -39.50 -3.80 2.93
CA LEU A 108 -39.64 -5.06 2.19
C LEU A 108 -40.78 -5.92 2.74
N ASN A 109 -40.89 -6.04 4.07
CA ASN A 109 -41.97 -6.79 4.70
C ASN A 109 -43.33 -6.16 4.46
N LEU A 110 -43.46 -4.84 4.57
CA LEU A 110 -44.70 -4.12 4.26
C LEU A 110 -45.10 -4.34 2.79
N THR A 111 -44.15 -4.21 1.87
CA THR A 111 -44.38 -4.43 0.44
C THR A 111 -44.83 -5.87 0.15
N LEU A 112 -44.21 -6.86 0.83
CA LEU A 112 -44.61 -8.26 0.69
C LEU A 112 -46.02 -8.52 1.22
N ILE A 113 -46.34 -7.99 2.40
CA ILE A 113 -47.66 -8.11 3.02
C ILE A 113 -48.72 -7.47 2.11
N ASP A 114 -48.49 -6.23 1.65
CA ASP A 114 -49.40 -5.55 0.73
C ASP A 114 -49.59 -6.32 -0.58
N SER A 115 -48.51 -6.88 -1.14
CA SER A 115 -48.59 -7.68 -2.36
C SER A 115 -49.44 -8.96 -2.16
N ASN A 116 -49.33 -9.58 -0.98
CA ASN A 116 -50.12 -10.76 -0.61
C ASN A 116 -51.58 -10.41 -0.35
N ILE A 117 -51.87 -9.29 0.32
CA ILE A 117 -53.23 -8.79 0.53
C ILE A 117 -53.92 -8.56 -0.83
N ARG A 118 -53.28 -7.82 -1.74
CA ARG A 118 -53.82 -7.60 -3.10
C ARG A 118 -53.99 -8.87 -3.92
N LYS A 119 -53.22 -9.92 -3.63
CA LYS A 119 -53.38 -11.23 -4.28
C LYS A 119 -54.62 -11.93 -3.73
N LEU A 120 -54.78 -11.96 -2.40
CA LEU A 120 -55.95 -12.55 -1.74
C LEU A 120 -57.24 -11.83 -2.10
N GLU A 121 -57.26 -10.50 -2.14
CA GLU A 121 -58.42 -9.71 -2.57
C GLU A 121 -58.88 -10.06 -4.00
N ARG A 122 -57.92 -10.25 -4.92
CA ARG A 122 -58.19 -10.71 -6.29
C ARG A 122 -58.74 -12.13 -6.33
N GLU A 123 -58.20 -13.05 -5.53
CA GLU A 123 -58.68 -14.43 -5.43
C GLU A 123 -60.10 -14.50 -4.82
N MET A 124 -60.43 -13.58 -3.91
CA MET A 124 -61.72 -13.50 -3.24
C MET A 124 -62.77 -12.64 -3.99
N ASN A 125 -62.44 -12.03 -5.13
CA ASN A 125 -63.30 -11.07 -5.86
C ASN A 125 -63.81 -9.91 -4.99
N ILE A 126 -63.03 -9.51 -3.98
CA ILE A 126 -63.34 -8.35 -3.14
C ILE A 126 -62.82 -7.11 -3.88
N LYS A 127 -63.72 -6.17 -4.18
CA LYS A 127 -63.41 -4.87 -4.80
C LYS A 127 -63.39 -3.77 -3.75
#